data_AF-A0A2W6UUR6-F1
#
_entry.id   AF-A0A2W6UUR6-F1
#
_cell.length_a   1.000
_cell.length_b   1.000
_cell.length_c   1.000
_cell.angle_alpha   90.00
_cell.angle_beta   90.00
_cell.angle_gamma   90.00
#
_symmetry.space_group_name_H-M   'P 1'
#
loop_
_entity.id
_entity.type
_entity.pdbx_description
1 polymer ?
#
loop_
_entity_poly.entity_id
_entity_poly.type
_entity_poly.pdbx_seq_one_letter_code
_entity_poly.pdbx_strand_id
1 'polypeptide(L)'
;MTTPGWHSVRFIGYALPTSPAQMSTLGGPNGGGAFGGTYLGLPDAAADIAGRMGILRSAVETARAALPAQESGVLNVFVAPEFFWHGAQGPYLHATDGPDPIVHLQERLAEEFSPADYPDWLFVFGTAVSAAADDVREVFSRTTTLVRNGVVADLAHRYRQADGEDAAKIFEVVEDYLQWGHAHPVLQVRNRAIIQGPDLGTAAGVFAGAPASATTEKYYDAAADFVLWDTTGRDDVVTEQMIAHPYIDLSAGDLKRAAGDPHAILRLAPDAVTPVDVGVEICLDHADARLRRGLPRNRWPRDAGEGLELQIVPSCGAVLAPASLAAAAGGYVFHVDGQSAVGDGVSPAGAGVVYGVRCAFGSYIDPANPRYQAHSQLARVAQAAVGGEVKSPSSAPAALERLPADTVSILPLSPRPTHDTFFAGGPGALHVFGLNAPLPLRSS
;
A
#
# COMPACT_ATOMS: atom_id res chain seq x y z
N MET A 1 4.87 -26.89 -18.41
CA MET A 1 4.00 -26.59 -17.25
C MET A 1 2.63 -26.28 -17.79
N THR A 2 1.57 -26.87 -17.25
CA THR A 2 0.19 -26.52 -17.62
C THR A 2 -0.06 -25.09 -17.16
N THR A 3 -0.46 -24.21 -18.07
CA THR A 3 -0.73 -22.81 -17.78
C THR A 3 -1.82 -22.67 -16.71
N PRO A 4 -1.69 -21.76 -15.73
CA PRO A 4 -2.69 -21.62 -14.68
C PRO A 4 -4.06 -21.26 -15.26
N GLY A 5 -5.07 -22.04 -14.91
CA GLY A 5 -6.45 -21.87 -15.35
C GLY A 5 -7.34 -21.30 -14.25
N TRP A 6 -6.97 -20.14 -13.67
CA TRP A 6 -7.77 -19.53 -12.61
C TRP A 6 -9.14 -19.08 -13.14
N HIS A 7 -10.20 -19.60 -12.55
CA HIS A 7 -11.58 -19.15 -12.78
C HIS A 7 -12.14 -18.38 -11.58
N SER A 8 -11.47 -18.49 -10.43
CA SER A 8 -11.86 -17.86 -9.18
C SER A 8 -10.70 -17.14 -8.51
N VAL A 9 -11.02 -16.22 -7.61
CA VAL A 9 -10.07 -15.40 -6.85
C VAL A 9 -10.52 -15.29 -5.40
N ARG A 10 -9.54 -15.25 -4.50
CA ARG A 10 -9.71 -14.99 -3.07
C ARG A 10 -8.78 -13.85 -2.69
N PHE A 11 -9.28 -12.89 -1.91
CA PHE A 11 -8.46 -11.77 -1.43
C PHE A 11 -8.20 -11.90 0.07
N ILE A 12 -6.96 -11.69 0.48
CA ILE A 12 -6.49 -11.83 1.86
C ILE A 12 -5.78 -10.54 2.22
N GLY A 13 -6.41 -9.72 3.05
CA GLY A 13 -5.83 -8.49 3.55
C GLY A 13 -5.23 -8.71 4.92
N TYR A 14 -3.97 -8.36 5.12
CA TYR A 14 -3.37 -8.29 6.45
C TYR A 14 -3.62 -6.89 7.03
N ALA A 15 -4.72 -6.71 7.74
CA ALA A 15 -5.04 -5.46 8.40
C ALA A 15 -4.19 -5.30 9.66
N LEU A 16 -3.00 -4.74 9.48
CA LEU A 16 -2.01 -4.45 10.52
C LEU A 16 -1.80 -2.93 10.60
N PRO A 17 -1.83 -2.31 11.78
CA PRO A 17 -1.46 -0.91 11.89
C PRO A 17 0.03 -0.71 11.56
N THR A 18 0.33 0.06 10.52
CA THR A 18 1.70 0.40 10.09
C THR A 18 2.06 1.86 10.31
N SER A 19 1.11 2.66 10.80
CA SER A 19 1.40 4.03 11.21
C SER A 19 2.42 4.07 12.37
N PRO A 20 3.21 5.15 12.51
CA PRO A 20 4.22 5.26 13.55
C PRO A 20 3.70 5.09 14.98
N ALA A 21 4.60 4.74 15.91
CA ALA A 21 4.28 4.72 17.33
C ALA A 21 4.02 6.15 17.87
N GLN A 22 3.31 6.25 18.99
CA GLN A 22 3.05 7.51 19.70
C GLN A 22 2.45 8.63 18.83
N MET A 23 1.53 8.27 17.92
CA MET A 23 0.97 9.22 16.96
C MET A 23 0.35 10.45 17.64
N SER A 24 0.65 11.61 17.06
CA SER A 24 0.02 12.89 17.37
C SER A 24 -0.45 13.53 16.07
N THR A 25 -1.76 13.51 15.84
CA THR A 25 -2.39 14.02 14.62
C THR A 25 -2.40 15.55 14.55
N LEU A 26 -2.23 16.08 13.34
CA LEU A 26 -2.54 17.43 12.92
C LEU A 26 -3.52 17.37 11.73
N GLY A 27 -4.40 18.36 11.63
CA GLY A 27 -5.46 18.38 10.62
C GLY A 27 -6.81 17.91 11.16
N GLY A 28 -7.86 18.16 10.38
CA GLY A 28 -9.24 17.82 10.75
C GLY A 28 -9.67 16.44 10.23
N PRO A 29 -10.77 15.86 10.74
CA PRO A 29 -11.31 14.58 10.26
C PRO A 29 -11.81 14.61 8.79
N ASN A 30 -11.93 15.81 8.20
CA ASN A 30 -12.47 16.04 6.84
C ASN A 30 -11.44 16.67 5.87
N GLY A 31 -10.19 16.86 6.30
CA GLY A 31 -9.08 17.33 5.47
C GLY A 31 -7.93 16.32 5.51
N GLY A 32 -6.94 16.46 4.62
CA GLY A 32 -5.72 15.65 4.70
C GLY A 32 -5.16 15.68 6.12
N GLY A 33 -4.77 14.53 6.64
CA GLY A 33 -4.16 14.43 7.97
C GLY A 33 -2.64 14.42 7.84
N ALA A 34 -1.94 15.06 8.77
CA ALA A 34 -0.51 14.88 8.96
C ALA A 34 -0.27 14.46 10.42
N PHE A 35 0.88 13.91 10.75
CA PHE A 35 1.13 13.46 12.12
C PHE A 35 2.59 13.52 12.51
N GLY A 36 2.83 13.74 13.80
CA GLY A 36 4.07 13.34 14.44
C GLY A 36 3.95 11.92 14.96
N GLY A 37 5.07 11.27 15.22
CA GLY A 37 5.11 9.91 15.75
C GLY A 37 6.54 9.49 16.06
N THR A 38 6.80 8.20 16.18
CA THR A 38 8.16 7.66 16.25
C THR A 38 8.23 6.33 15.53
N TYR A 39 9.28 6.14 14.72
CA TYR A 39 9.45 4.92 13.95
C TYR A 39 9.94 3.78 14.85
N LEU A 40 9.22 2.66 14.81
CA LEU A 40 9.67 1.41 15.41
C LEU A 40 10.56 0.65 14.43
N GLY A 41 11.48 -0.15 14.96
CA GLY A 41 12.39 -0.96 14.18
C GLY A 41 13.77 -1.06 14.82
N LEU A 42 14.60 -1.91 14.25
CA LEU A 42 15.98 -2.12 14.64
C LEU A 42 16.92 -1.21 13.84
N PRO A 43 18.06 -0.78 14.43
CA PRO A 43 19.06 0.01 13.71
C PRO A 43 19.72 -0.74 12.55
N ASP A 44 19.86 -2.07 12.66
CA ASP A 44 20.40 -2.91 11.61
C ASP A 44 19.28 -3.34 10.65
N ALA A 45 19.37 -2.90 9.39
CA ALA A 45 18.32 -3.14 8.40
C ALA A 45 18.07 -4.63 8.12
N ALA A 46 19.12 -5.45 8.11
CA ALA A 46 18.96 -6.89 7.86
C ALA A 46 18.24 -7.60 9.02
N ALA A 47 18.58 -7.24 10.27
CA ALA A 47 17.89 -7.73 11.46
C ALA A 47 16.44 -7.23 11.52
N ASP A 48 16.19 -5.98 11.13
CA ASP A 48 14.83 -5.41 11.06
C ASP A 48 13.97 -6.16 10.04
N ILE A 49 14.48 -6.33 8.82
CA ILE A 49 13.86 -7.12 7.76
C ILE A 49 13.55 -8.54 8.25
N ALA A 50 14.50 -9.20 8.92
CA ALA A 50 14.30 -10.55 9.44
C ALA A 50 13.19 -10.62 10.50
N GLY A 51 13.09 -9.61 11.38
CA GLY A 51 12.04 -9.52 12.39
C GLY A 51 10.66 -9.31 11.80
N ARG A 52 10.51 -8.34 10.90
CA ARG A 52 9.27 -8.07 10.15
C ARG A 52 8.86 -9.26 9.28
N MET A 53 9.83 -9.96 8.67
CA MET A 53 9.60 -11.20 7.92
C MET A 53 8.98 -12.29 8.80
N GLY A 54 9.40 -12.42 10.06
CA GLY A 54 8.76 -13.35 11.00
C GLY A 54 7.28 -13.02 11.22
N ILE A 55 6.93 -11.74 11.34
CA ILE A 55 5.54 -11.30 11.49
C ILE A 55 4.73 -11.60 10.24
N LEU A 56 5.26 -11.24 9.06
CA LEU A 56 4.62 -11.53 7.79
C LEU A 56 4.39 -13.03 7.57
N ARG A 57 5.42 -13.85 7.82
CA ARG A 57 5.35 -15.32 7.71
C ARG A 57 4.22 -15.89 8.55
N SER A 58 4.11 -15.44 9.82
CA SER A 58 3.04 -15.90 10.70
C SER A 58 1.64 -15.57 10.15
N ALA A 59 1.48 -14.39 9.53
CA ALA A 59 0.23 -13.99 8.91
C ALA A 59 -0.08 -14.84 7.67
N VAL A 60 0.89 -15.05 6.78
CA VAL A 60 0.73 -15.89 5.57
C VAL A 60 0.45 -17.35 5.93
N GLU A 61 1.17 -17.92 6.90
CA GLU A 61 0.93 -19.29 7.38
C GLU A 61 -0.46 -19.44 7.99
N THR A 62 -0.91 -18.47 8.79
CA THR A 62 -2.26 -18.47 9.36
C THR A 62 -3.32 -18.40 8.26
N ALA A 63 -3.11 -17.54 7.25
CA ALA A 63 -4.02 -17.45 6.10
C ALA A 63 -4.09 -18.79 5.36
N ARG A 64 -2.94 -19.36 5.00
CA ARG A 64 -2.85 -20.65 4.29
C ARG A 64 -3.50 -21.78 5.08
N ALA A 65 -3.30 -21.84 6.39
CA ALA A 65 -3.87 -22.87 7.26
C ALA A 65 -5.40 -22.78 7.37
N ALA A 66 -5.97 -21.59 7.16
CA ALA A 66 -7.42 -21.38 7.18
C ALA A 66 -8.11 -21.70 5.84
N LEU A 67 -7.36 -21.77 4.74
CA LEU A 67 -7.93 -22.04 3.42
C LEU A 67 -8.40 -23.50 3.30
N PRO A 68 -9.48 -23.77 2.54
CA PRO A 68 -9.88 -25.14 2.24
C PRO A 68 -8.76 -25.93 1.55
N ALA A 69 -8.57 -27.19 1.97
CA ALA A 69 -7.60 -28.07 1.33
C ALA A 69 -8.07 -28.49 -0.07
N GLN A 70 -7.13 -28.66 -1.02
CA GLN A 70 -7.38 -29.24 -2.35
C GLN A 70 -8.34 -28.43 -3.24
N GLU A 71 -8.31 -27.10 -3.15
CA GLU A 71 -8.95 -26.24 -4.16
C GLU A 71 -8.06 -26.07 -5.39
N SER A 72 -8.67 -26.07 -6.58
CA SER A 72 -7.99 -25.82 -7.86
C SER A 72 -8.62 -24.64 -8.59
N GLY A 73 -7.85 -23.91 -9.38
CA GLY A 73 -8.37 -22.80 -10.20
C GLY A 73 -8.71 -21.54 -9.40
N VAL A 74 -8.16 -21.39 -8.19
CA VAL A 74 -8.34 -20.23 -7.32
C VAL A 74 -7.03 -19.48 -7.17
N LEU A 75 -6.99 -18.22 -7.62
CA LEU A 75 -5.89 -17.31 -7.32
C LEU A 75 -6.07 -16.71 -5.91
N ASN A 76 -5.09 -16.89 -5.02
CA ASN A 76 -5.09 -16.29 -3.69
C ASN A 76 -4.24 -15.01 -3.72
N VAL A 77 -4.86 -13.85 -3.50
CA VAL A 77 -4.21 -12.54 -3.52
C VAL A 77 -3.99 -12.07 -2.08
N PHE A 78 -2.75 -12.10 -1.60
CA PHE A 78 -2.37 -11.62 -0.28
C PHE A 78 -1.82 -10.20 -0.36
N VAL A 79 -2.31 -9.30 0.49
CA VAL A 79 -1.88 -7.89 0.52
C VAL A 79 -1.60 -7.46 1.94
N ALA A 80 -0.39 -6.98 2.20
CA ALA A 80 -0.03 -6.23 3.40
C ALA A 80 -0.09 -4.71 3.11
N PRO A 81 -0.23 -3.86 4.14
CA PRO A 81 -0.41 -2.41 3.99
C PRO A 81 0.89 -1.69 3.57
N GLU A 82 0.76 -0.40 3.26
CA GLU A 82 1.91 0.49 3.05
C GLU A 82 2.75 0.61 4.33
N PHE A 83 4.04 0.92 4.17
CA PHE A 83 5.00 1.07 5.25
C PHE A 83 5.16 -0.19 6.09
N PHE A 84 4.95 -1.37 5.50
CA PHE A 84 5.24 -2.62 6.19
C PHE A 84 6.75 -2.76 6.46
N TRP A 85 7.60 -2.35 5.51
CA TRP A 85 9.05 -2.41 5.62
C TRP A 85 9.65 -1.01 5.65
N HIS A 86 10.14 -0.61 6.81
CA HIS A 86 10.73 0.70 7.00
C HIS A 86 11.76 0.62 8.14
N GLY A 87 12.75 1.50 8.11
CA GLY A 87 13.80 1.53 9.13
C GLY A 87 13.40 2.32 10.38
N ALA A 88 14.23 2.25 11.41
CA ALA A 88 14.07 3.02 12.66
C ALA A 88 14.20 4.55 12.47
N GLN A 89 14.54 5.02 11.26
CA GLN A 89 14.68 6.43 10.91
C GLN A 89 13.61 6.88 9.90
N GLY A 90 12.63 6.02 9.58
CA GLY A 90 11.71 6.19 8.46
C GLY A 90 12.09 5.22 7.34
N PRO A 91 12.86 5.64 6.32
CA PRO A 91 13.36 4.72 5.30
C PRO A 91 14.49 3.82 5.84
N TYR A 92 14.76 2.71 5.16
CA TYR A 92 16.09 2.08 5.24
C TYR A 92 17.10 2.97 4.51
N LEU A 93 18.04 3.55 5.25
CA LEU A 93 19.11 4.37 4.69
C LEU A 93 20.29 3.50 4.23
N HIS A 94 20.83 3.81 3.06
CA HIS A 94 22.02 3.13 2.52
C HIS A 94 22.91 4.12 1.78
N ALA A 95 24.19 3.78 1.56
CA ALA A 95 25.07 4.60 0.74
C ALA A 95 24.59 4.61 -0.73
N THR A 96 24.87 5.68 -1.47
CA THR A 96 24.49 5.84 -2.89
C THR A 96 25.05 4.71 -3.75
N ASP A 97 26.30 4.34 -3.52
CA ASP A 97 26.97 3.22 -4.21
C ASP A 97 26.82 1.88 -3.45
N GLY A 98 26.06 1.89 -2.35
CA GLY A 98 25.79 0.71 -1.54
C GLY A 98 24.60 -0.10 -2.06
N PRO A 99 24.48 -1.38 -1.65
CA PRO A 99 23.32 -2.18 -1.99
C PRO A 99 22.07 -1.60 -1.31
N ASP A 100 21.03 -1.36 -2.11
CA ASP A 100 19.70 -1.00 -1.62
C ASP A 100 19.15 -2.17 -0.78
N PRO A 101 18.79 -1.95 0.50
CA PRO A 101 18.27 -3.01 1.39
C PRO A 101 17.03 -3.73 0.85
N ILE A 102 16.30 -3.10 -0.09
CA ILE A 102 15.14 -3.72 -0.72
C ILE A 102 15.55 -4.91 -1.61
N VAL A 103 16.76 -4.92 -2.18
CA VAL A 103 17.27 -6.10 -2.93
C VAL A 103 17.38 -7.30 -2.00
N HIS A 104 17.98 -7.12 -0.81
CA HIS A 104 18.06 -8.17 0.20
C HIS A 104 16.66 -8.62 0.64
N LEU A 105 15.73 -7.69 0.86
CA LEU A 105 14.34 -8.01 1.20
C LEU A 105 13.68 -8.90 0.12
N GLN A 106 13.84 -8.57 -1.17
CA GLN A 106 13.28 -9.36 -2.27
C GLN A 106 13.86 -10.77 -2.32
N GLU A 107 15.17 -10.93 -2.13
CA GLU A 107 15.83 -12.24 -2.05
C GLU A 107 15.22 -13.08 -0.92
N ARG A 108 15.06 -12.49 0.27
CA ARG A 108 14.50 -13.18 1.44
C ARG A 108 13.02 -13.54 1.26
N LEU A 109 12.22 -12.68 0.61
CA LEU A 109 10.82 -12.99 0.29
C LEU A 109 10.70 -14.12 -0.74
N ALA A 110 11.61 -14.16 -1.71
CA ALA A 110 11.66 -15.21 -2.72
C ALA A 110 12.03 -16.57 -2.11
N GLU A 111 12.98 -16.58 -1.17
CA GLU A 111 13.34 -17.78 -0.39
C GLU A 111 12.17 -18.27 0.49
N GLU A 112 11.49 -17.35 1.17
CA GLU A 112 10.46 -17.69 2.15
C GLU A 112 9.13 -18.14 1.53
N PHE A 113 8.73 -17.51 0.41
CA PHE A 113 7.43 -17.70 -0.21
C PHE A 113 7.55 -18.29 -1.62
N SER A 114 8.19 -19.45 -1.71
CA SER A 114 8.49 -20.11 -2.99
C SER A 114 7.22 -20.49 -3.78
N PRO A 115 7.24 -20.47 -5.12
CA PRO A 115 6.12 -20.97 -5.94
C PRO A 115 5.80 -22.44 -5.71
N ALA A 116 6.75 -23.23 -5.20
CA ALA A 116 6.49 -24.64 -4.88
C ALA A 116 5.53 -24.76 -3.69
N ASP A 117 5.68 -23.88 -2.70
CA ASP A 117 4.83 -23.85 -1.51
C ASP A 117 3.54 -23.04 -1.73
N TYR A 118 3.58 -22.07 -2.65
CA TYR A 118 2.52 -21.10 -2.93
C TYR A 118 2.24 -20.95 -4.44
N PRO A 119 1.87 -22.03 -5.16
CA PRO A 119 1.77 -22.03 -6.62
C PRO A 119 0.66 -21.13 -7.19
N ASP A 120 -0.41 -20.92 -6.43
CA ASP A 120 -1.57 -20.10 -6.83
C ASP A 120 -1.72 -18.85 -5.96
N TRP A 121 -0.60 -18.23 -5.60
CA TRP A 121 -0.58 -17.03 -4.77
C TRP A 121 0.05 -15.84 -5.49
N LEU A 122 -0.67 -14.72 -5.47
CA LEU A 122 -0.13 -13.40 -5.77
C LEU A 122 0.06 -12.67 -4.46
N PHE A 123 1.30 -12.32 -4.13
CA PHE A 123 1.64 -11.52 -2.97
C PHE A 123 1.92 -10.08 -3.38
N VAL A 124 1.32 -9.16 -2.63
CA VAL A 124 1.77 -7.78 -2.48
C VAL A 124 2.17 -7.62 -1.03
N PHE A 125 3.46 -7.73 -0.73
CA PHE A 125 4.00 -7.78 0.64
C PHE A 125 4.02 -6.41 1.33
N GLY A 126 3.05 -5.55 1.02
CA GLY A 126 3.05 -4.16 1.43
C GLY A 126 4.12 -3.36 0.71
N THR A 127 4.48 -2.22 1.28
CA THR A 127 5.52 -1.37 0.72
C THR A 127 6.77 -1.30 1.57
N ALA A 128 7.89 -1.11 0.88
CA ALA A 128 9.20 -0.95 1.45
C ALA A 128 9.75 0.44 1.11
N VAL A 129 10.29 1.12 2.12
CA VAL A 129 10.84 2.46 1.97
C VAL A 129 12.35 2.43 2.12
N SER A 130 13.08 2.98 1.15
CA SER A 130 14.53 3.20 1.28
C SER A 130 14.97 4.50 0.66
N ALA A 131 16.15 4.97 1.06
CA ALA A 131 16.76 6.17 0.52
C ALA A 131 18.29 6.10 0.56
N ALA A 132 18.91 6.63 -0.49
CA ALA A 132 20.35 6.74 -0.60
C ALA A 132 20.85 8.01 0.11
N ALA A 133 21.79 7.85 1.05
CA ALA A 133 22.47 8.92 1.77
C ALA A 133 23.89 8.48 2.16
N ASP A 134 24.91 9.06 1.51
CA ASP A 134 26.32 8.69 1.75
C ASP A 134 26.82 9.03 3.16
N ASP A 135 26.38 10.17 3.69
CA ASP A 135 26.58 10.53 5.10
C ASP A 135 25.23 10.89 5.74
N VAL A 136 24.65 9.91 6.42
CA VAL A 136 23.40 10.05 7.17
C VAL A 136 23.51 11.16 8.24
N ARG A 137 24.68 11.36 8.85
CA ARG A 137 24.87 12.43 9.83
C ARG A 137 24.83 13.79 9.16
N GLU A 138 25.38 13.90 7.95
CA GLU A 138 25.29 15.14 7.17
C GLU A 138 23.82 15.46 6.87
N VAL A 139 23.03 14.48 6.43
CA VAL A 139 21.59 14.67 6.15
C VAL A 139 20.85 15.32 7.33
N PHE A 140 21.05 14.82 8.56
CA PHE A 140 20.36 15.34 9.74
C PHE A 140 20.97 16.63 10.30
N SER A 141 22.28 16.81 10.16
CA SER A 141 23.01 17.99 10.68
C SER A 141 22.96 19.21 9.76
N ARG A 142 22.54 19.07 8.50
CA ARG A 142 22.41 20.17 7.53
C ARG A 142 21.52 21.28 8.09
N THR A 143 21.96 22.54 7.98
CA THR A 143 21.19 23.71 8.40
C THR A 143 19.78 23.73 7.82
N THR A 144 19.61 23.35 6.54
CA THR A 144 18.29 23.24 5.90
C THR A 144 17.39 22.24 6.63
N THR A 145 17.90 21.06 7.01
CA THR A 145 17.15 20.05 7.74
C THR A 145 16.73 20.57 9.12
N LEU A 146 17.68 21.10 9.88
CA LEU A 146 17.42 21.64 11.22
C LEU A 146 16.38 22.76 11.20
N VAL A 147 16.49 23.69 10.26
CA VAL A 147 15.53 24.81 10.12
C VAL A 147 14.15 24.29 9.72
N ARG A 148 14.06 23.40 8.72
CA ARG A 148 12.76 22.85 8.27
C ARG A 148 12.05 22.12 9.40
N ASN A 149 12.77 21.26 10.12
CA ASN A 149 12.20 20.49 11.22
C ASN A 149 11.80 21.40 12.39
N GLY A 150 12.59 22.42 12.70
CA GLY A 150 12.23 23.42 13.70
C GLY A 150 10.96 24.19 13.34
N VAL A 151 10.84 24.68 12.11
CA VAL A 151 9.65 25.40 11.63
C VAL A 151 8.39 24.52 11.73
N VAL A 152 8.45 23.29 11.24
CA VAL A 152 7.30 22.37 11.28
C VAL A 152 6.94 21.99 12.72
N ALA A 153 7.93 21.73 13.59
CA ALA A 153 7.68 21.44 14.99
C ALA A 153 7.02 22.62 15.73
N ASP A 154 7.45 23.85 15.46
CA ASP A 154 6.84 25.06 16.02
C ASP A 154 5.39 25.24 15.53
N LEU A 155 5.15 25.09 14.21
CA LEU A 155 3.81 25.15 13.64
C LEU A 155 2.90 24.07 14.22
N ALA A 156 3.39 22.84 14.36
CA ALA A 156 2.67 21.73 14.98
C ALA A 156 2.30 22.03 16.44
N HIS A 157 3.22 22.64 17.20
CA HIS A 157 2.96 23.07 18.57
C HIS A 157 1.87 24.15 18.62
N ARG A 158 1.92 25.15 17.72
CA ARG A 158 0.91 26.21 17.64
C ARG A 158 -0.45 25.68 17.21
N TYR A 159 -0.49 24.79 16.22
CA TYR A 159 -1.72 24.14 15.78
C TYR A 159 -2.46 23.50 16.96
N ARG A 160 -1.74 22.74 17.81
CA ARG A 160 -2.33 22.07 18.98
C ARG A 160 -2.82 23.03 20.07
N GLN A 161 -2.39 24.29 20.05
CA GLN A 161 -2.85 25.33 20.98
C GLN A 161 -3.98 26.17 20.41
N ALA A 162 -4.16 26.16 19.10
CA ALA A 162 -5.18 26.91 18.39
C ALA A 162 -6.50 26.13 18.34
N ASP A 163 -7.59 26.84 18.07
CA ASP A 163 -8.90 26.27 17.80
C ASP A 163 -9.50 26.85 16.50
N GLY A 164 -10.60 26.24 16.04
CA GLY A 164 -11.40 26.74 14.93
C GLY A 164 -10.60 27.18 13.70
N GLU A 165 -10.80 28.43 13.31
CA GLU A 165 -10.21 29.05 12.11
C GLU A 165 -8.69 29.22 12.23
N ASP A 166 -8.16 29.50 13.43
CA ASP A 166 -6.71 29.66 13.64
C ASP A 166 -5.98 28.33 13.43
N ALA A 167 -6.54 27.23 13.96
CA ALA A 167 -5.99 25.90 13.72
C ALA A 167 -6.03 25.53 12.23
N ALA A 168 -7.14 25.78 11.55
CA ALA A 168 -7.25 25.56 10.11
C ALA A 168 -6.20 26.35 9.34
N LYS A 169 -6.00 27.64 9.68
CA LYS A 169 -5.03 28.48 8.98
C LYS A 169 -3.59 28.06 9.24
N ILE A 170 -3.25 27.64 10.45
CA ILE A 170 -1.92 27.09 10.76
C ILE A 170 -1.67 25.82 9.95
N PHE A 171 -2.68 24.97 9.80
CA PHE A 171 -2.54 23.74 9.02
C PHE A 171 -2.31 24.02 7.54
N GLU A 172 -3.01 24.99 6.94
CA GLU A 172 -2.72 25.44 5.56
C GLU A 172 -1.25 25.88 5.41
N VAL A 173 -0.69 26.59 6.39
CA VAL A 173 0.73 26.98 6.37
C VAL A 173 1.66 25.76 6.45
N VAL A 174 1.29 24.73 7.21
CA VAL A 174 2.03 23.46 7.22
C VAL A 174 1.96 22.81 5.84
N GLU A 175 0.78 22.66 5.24
CA GLU A 175 0.61 22.05 3.91
C GLU A 175 1.42 22.79 2.84
N ASP A 176 1.35 24.13 2.79
CA ASP A 176 2.14 24.96 1.88
C ASP A 176 3.65 24.74 2.07
N TYR A 177 4.10 24.60 3.32
CA TYR A 177 5.50 24.36 3.64
C TYR A 177 5.96 22.96 3.22
N LEU A 178 5.11 21.94 3.39
CA LEU A 178 5.39 20.58 2.95
C LEU A 178 5.49 20.51 1.42
N GLN A 179 4.55 21.13 0.70
CA GLN A 179 4.62 21.21 -0.77
C GLN A 179 5.93 21.87 -1.25
N TRP A 180 6.37 22.93 -0.58
CA TRP A 180 7.66 23.53 -0.87
C TRP A 180 8.83 22.58 -0.57
N GLY A 181 8.74 21.82 0.52
CA GLY A 181 9.69 20.77 0.90
C GLY A 181 9.81 19.67 -0.16
N HIS A 182 8.68 19.15 -0.63
CA HIS A 182 8.59 18.16 -1.70
C HIS A 182 9.18 18.67 -3.02
N ALA A 183 8.98 19.94 -3.35
CA ALA A 183 9.59 20.55 -4.52
C ALA A 183 11.11 20.74 -4.40
N HIS A 184 11.65 20.72 -3.17
CA HIS A 184 13.07 20.95 -2.88
C HIS A 184 13.58 19.94 -1.84
N PRO A 185 13.57 18.62 -2.14
CA PRO A 185 13.85 17.60 -1.15
C PRO A 185 15.30 17.67 -0.68
N VAL A 186 15.53 17.40 0.60
CA VAL A 186 16.87 17.11 1.14
C VAL A 186 17.27 15.69 0.75
N LEU A 187 16.30 14.78 0.68
CA LEU A 187 16.48 13.35 0.42
C LEU A 187 15.38 12.86 -0.53
N GLN A 188 15.75 12.18 -1.61
CA GLN A 188 14.77 11.43 -2.40
C GLN A 188 14.52 10.07 -1.74
N VAL A 189 13.25 9.73 -1.57
CA VAL A 189 12.84 8.49 -0.91
C VAL A 189 12.02 7.65 -1.87
N ARG A 190 12.34 6.36 -1.96
CA ARG A 190 11.61 5.39 -2.78
C ARG A 190 10.69 4.59 -1.88
N ASN A 191 9.39 4.62 -2.17
CA ASN A 191 8.37 3.79 -1.54
C ASN A 191 7.88 2.76 -2.57
N ARG A 192 8.15 1.47 -2.34
CA ARG A 192 7.96 0.39 -3.33
C ARG A 192 7.04 -0.69 -2.82
N ALA A 193 5.95 -0.96 -3.53
CA ALA A 193 5.19 -2.18 -3.32
C ALA A 193 6.01 -3.38 -3.82
N ILE A 194 6.17 -4.42 -3.00
CA ILE A 194 6.93 -5.62 -3.37
C ILE A 194 5.95 -6.72 -3.78
N ILE A 195 6.08 -7.19 -5.02
CA ILE A 195 5.10 -8.05 -5.67
C ILE A 195 5.77 -9.37 -6.05
N GLN A 196 5.14 -10.50 -5.72
CA GLN A 196 5.65 -11.83 -6.03
C GLN A 196 4.51 -12.75 -6.44
N GLY A 197 4.73 -13.59 -7.44
CA GLY A 197 3.71 -14.53 -7.89
C GLY A 197 4.20 -15.50 -8.96
N PRO A 198 3.37 -16.48 -9.33
CA PRO A 198 3.68 -17.42 -10.41
C PRO A 198 3.69 -16.68 -11.75
N ASP A 199 4.78 -16.82 -12.50
CA ASP A 199 4.87 -16.30 -13.87
C ASP A 199 4.48 -14.80 -13.99
N LEU A 200 4.96 -13.94 -13.08
CA LEU A 200 4.79 -12.48 -13.24
C LEU A 200 5.58 -11.99 -14.45
N GLY A 201 5.00 -11.08 -15.21
CA GLY A 201 5.65 -10.53 -16.40
C GLY A 201 4.94 -9.34 -16.98
N THR A 202 5.16 -9.18 -18.28
CA THR A 202 4.51 -8.21 -19.14
C THR A 202 3.86 -8.96 -20.30
N ALA A 203 3.21 -8.26 -21.20
CA ALA A 203 2.77 -8.88 -22.45
C ALA A 203 3.90 -9.37 -23.36
N ALA A 204 5.15 -8.92 -23.13
CA ALA A 204 6.31 -9.42 -23.85
C ALA A 204 6.84 -10.75 -23.29
N GLY A 205 6.35 -11.20 -22.13
CA GLY A 205 6.74 -12.46 -21.49
C GLY A 205 6.96 -12.33 -19.98
N VAL A 206 7.32 -13.47 -19.38
CA VAL A 206 7.60 -13.61 -17.94
C VAL A 206 8.90 -12.89 -17.56
N PHE A 207 8.92 -12.26 -16.38
CA PHE A 207 10.14 -11.71 -15.80
C PHE A 207 11.14 -12.83 -15.46
N ALA A 208 12.43 -12.52 -15.50
CA ALA A 208 13.46 -13.48 -15.11
C ALA A 208 13.43 -13.74 -13.60
N GLY A 209 13.76 -14.97 -13.20
CA GLY A 209 13.80 -15.41 -11.81
C GLY A 209 12.57 -16.24 -11.40
N ALA A 210 12.76 -17.14 -10.42
CA ALA A 210 11.69 -17.96 -9.85
C ALA A 210 11.82 -17.95 -8.30
N PRO A 211 10.83 -17.45 -7.55
CA PRO A 211 9.64 -16.75 -8.03
C PRO A 211 9.97 -15.49 -8.83
N ALA A 212 9.11 -15.15 -9.79
CA ALA A 212 9.17 -13.85 -10.42
C ALA A 212 8.78 -12.80 -9.36
N SER A 213 9.60 -11.76 -9.22
CA SER A 213 9.42 -10.66 -8.28
C SER A 213 9.46 -9.35 -9.04
N ALA A 214 8.60 -8.41 -8.69
CA ALA A 214 8.51 -7.09 -9.29
C ALA A 214 8.25 -6.03 -8.22
N THR A 215 8.46 -4.76 -8.55
CA THR A 215 8.14 -3.63 -7.67
C THR A 215 7.37 -2.56 -8.40
N THR A 216 6.44 -1.89 -7.73
CA THR A 216 5.85 -0.61 -8.20
C THR A 216 6.29 0.50 -7.28
N GLU A 217 6.64 1.68 -7.81
CA GLU A 217 6.99 2.86 -7.00
C GLU A 217 5.80 3.77 -6.77
N LYS A 218 5.74 4.43 -5.62
CA LYS A 218 4.77 5.50 -5.33
C LYS A 218 5.08 6.73 -6.16
N TYR A 219 4.05 7.42 -6.64
CA TYR A 219 4.17 8.58 -7.52
C TYR A 219 3.85 9.92 -6.84
N TYR A 220 2.81 9.97 -6.02
CA TYR A 220 2.40 11.20 -5.34
C TYR A 220 2.91 11.28 -3.91
N ASP A 221 3.43 12.44 -3.52
CA ASP A 221 3.79 12.77 -2.15
C ASP A 221 2.55 13.13 -1.34
N ALA A 222 2.36 12.51 -0.17
CA ALA A 222 1.32 12.86 0.78
C ALA A 222 1.88 13.68 1.96
N ALA A 223 1.07 14.52 2.59
CA ALA A 223 1.45 15.20 3.83
C ALA A 223 1.61 14.25 5.05
N ALA A 224 1.50 12.93 4.83
CA ALA A 224 1.40 11.89 5.84
C ALA A 224 2.26 10.67 5.52
N ASP A 225 3.19 10.76 4.55
CA ASP A 225 4.06 9.65 4.18
C ASP A 225 5.13 9.41 5.26
N PHE A 226 5.56 10.47 5.92
CA PHE A 226 6.52 10.50 7.00
C PHE A 226 5.99 11.32 8.17
N VAL A 227 6.60 11.11 9.34
CA VAL A 227 6.30 11.94 10.50
C VAL A 227 6.74 13.37 10.26
N LEU A 228 5.96 14.32 10.72
CA LEU A 228 6.32 15.73 10.71
C LEU A 228 7.41 16.05 11.76
N TRP A 229 7.37 15.33 12.89
CA TRP A 229 8.38 15.39 13.94
C TRP A 229 8.41 14.07 14.74
N ASP A 230 9.54 13.78 15.39
CA ASP A 230 9.64 12.68 16.33
C ASP A 230 9.11 13.06 17.71
N THR A 231 8.18 12.28 18.24
CA THR A 231 7.51 12.54 19.53
C THR A 231 8.35 12.18 20.75
N THR A 232 9.45 11.46 20.57
CA THR A 232 10.41 11.12 21.63
C THR A 232 11.60 12.08 21.69
N GLY A 233 11.67 13.04 20.77
CA GLY A 233 12.71 14.07 20.70
C GLY A 233 13.95 13.65 19.91
N ARG A 234 13.87 12.59 19.10
CA ARG A 234 14.95 12.20 18.19
C ARG A 234 15.12 13.22 17.07
N ASP A 235 16.36 13.48 16.71
CA ASP A 235 16.77 14.35 15.60
C ASP A 235 17.36 13.57 14.42
N ASP A 236 17.49 12.25 14.55
CA ASP A 236 18.03 11.32 13.56
C ASP A 236 16.92 10.60 12.76
N VAL A 237 15.80 11.27 12.53
CA VAL A 237 14.65 10.75 11.77
C VAL A 237 14.43 11.54 10.49
N VAL A 238 14.05 10.82 9.43
CA VAL A 238 13.59 11.43 8.18
C VAL A 238 12.14 11.87 8.38
N THR A 239 11.88 13.15 8.12
CA THR A 239 10.57 13.78 8.27
C THR A 239 9.99 14.22 6.94
N GLU A 240 8.67 14.42 6.87
CA GLU A 240 7.94 14.78 5.63
C GLU A 240 8.56 15.97 4.88
N GLN A 241 8.87 17.06 5.56
CA GLN A 241 9.47 18.26 4.99
C GLN A 241 10.89 18.07 4.40
N MET A 242 11.50 16.90 4.57
CA MET A 242 12.81 16.58 4.03
C MET A 242 12.75 15.85 2.69
N ILE A 243 11.61 15.25 2.33
CA ILE A 243 11.57 14.20 1.32
C ILE A 243 10.83 14.62 0.06
N ALA A 244 11.01 13.82 -0.98
CA ALA A 244 10.09 13.70 -2.10
C ALA A 244 10.29 12.33 -2.74
N HIS A 245 9.28 11.84 -3.44
CA HIS A 245 9.39 10.66 -4.27
C HIS A 245 10.02 10.99 -5.64
N PRO A 246 10.76 10.05 -6.26
CA PRO A 246 11.28 10.25 -7.59
C PRO A 246 10.17 10.48 -8.61
N TYR A 247 10.42 11.36 -9.56
CA TYR A 247 9.53 11.55 -10.71
C TYR A 247 9.43 10.27 -11.55
N ILE A 248 8.21 9.86 -11.89
CA ILE A 248 7.94 8.75 -12.79
C ILE A 248 7.35 9.29 -14.10
N ASP A 249 7.96 8.95 -15.24
CA ASP A 249 7.39 9.29 -16.53
C ASP A 249 6.22 8.35 -16.89
N LEU A 250 5.01 8.88 -16.75
CA LEU A 250 3.74 8.23 -17.10
C LEU A 250 3.17 8.72 -18.44
N SER A 251 3.96 9.41 -19.26
CA SER A 251 3.51 9.93 -20.57
C SER A 251 3.11 8.81 -21.55
N ALA A 252 3.76 7.65 -21.45
CA ALA A 252 3.51 6.46 -22.26
C ALA A 252 2.57 5.44 -21.58
N GLY A 253 1.90 5.83 -20.49
CA GLY A 253 1.12 4.93 -19.65
C GLY A 253 1.95 4.30 -18.53
N ASP A 254 1.34 3.35 -17.83
CA ASP A 254 1.81 2.77 -16.57
C ASP A 254 2.07 1.25 -16.68
N LEU A 255 2.21 0.75 -17.91
CA LEU A 255 2.56 -0.65 -18.18
C LEU A 255 4.05 -0.89 -17.90
N LYS A 256 4.33 -1.93 -17.09
CA LYS A 256 5.69 -2.40 -16.85
C LYS A 256 6.36 -2.87 -18.14
N ARG A 257 7.67 -2.61 -18.18
CA ARG A 257 8.63 -3.06 -19.20
C ARG A 257 9.65 -4.01 -18.59
N ALA A 258 9.98 -3.82 -17.32
CA ALA A 258 10.90 -4.64 -16.53
C ALA A 258 10.38 -4.77 -15.10
N ALA A 259 10.81 -5.82 -14.41
CA ALA A 259 10.30 -6.13 -13.08
C ALA A 259 10.57 -5.03 -12.04
N GLY A 260 11.71 -4.35 -12.15
CA GLY A 260 12.15 -3.30 -11.22
C GLY A 260 11.92 -1.86 -11.72
N ASP A 261 11.21 -1.66 -12.82
CA ASP A 261 10.84 -0.31 -13.24
C ASP A 261 9.73 0.27 -12.33
N PRO A 262 9.48 1.60 -12.35
CA PRO A 262 8.56 2.22 -11.39
C PRO A 262 7.06 2.09 -11.74
N HIS A 263 6.72 1.48 -12.89
CA HIS A 263 5.37 1.44 -13.43
C HIS A 263 4.43 0.49 -12.66
N ALA A 264 3.12 0.66 -12.74
CA ALA A 264 2.18 0.01 -11.83
C ALA A 264 1.47 -1.24 -12.37
N ILE A 265 1.48 -1.46 -13.69
CA ILE A 265 0.65 -2.48 -14.33
C ILE A 265 1.52 -3.62 -14.86
N LEU A 266 1.25 -4.82 -14.36
CA LEU A 266 1.92 -6.06 -14.72
C LEU A 266 0.91 -7.14 -15.11
N ARG A 267 1.43 -8.27 -15.57
CA ARG A 267 0.63 -9.40 -16.03
C ARG A 267 1.03 -10.67 -15.29
N LEU A 268 0.04 -11.42 -14.82
CA LEU A 268 0.20 -12.74 -14.24
C LEU A 268 -0.04 -13.81 -15.31
N ALA A 269 0.84 -14.80 -15.38
CA ALA A 269 0.81 -15.86 -16.38
C ALA A 269 0.66 -15.32 -17.83
N PRO A 270 1.61 -14.49 -18.32
CA PRO A 270 1.50 -13.80 -19.60
C PRO A 270 1.37 -14.74 -20.80
N ASP A 271 1.87 -15.98 -20.69
CA ASP A 271 1.77 -17.01 -21.72
C ASP A 271 0.48 -17.85 -21.64
N ALA A 272 -0.39 -17.57 -20.65
CA ALA A 272 -1.69 -18.21 -20.56
C ALA A 272 -2.64 -17.76 -21.66
N VAL A 273 -3.60 -18.62 -21.99
CA VAL A 273 -4.70 -18.28 -22.91
C VAL A 273 -5.48 -17.06 -22.38
N THR A 274 -5.62 -16.96 -21.06
CA THR A 274 -6.29 -15.86 -20.38
C THR A 274 -5.42 -15.33 -19.24
N PRO A 275 -4.41 -14.48 -19.55
CA PRO A 275 -3.57 -13.88 -18.51
C PRO A 275 -4.39 -12.96 -17.60
N VAL A 276 -3.88 -12.65 -16.41
CA VAL A 276 -4.52 -11.72 -15.48
C VAL A 276 -3.78 -10.39 -15.44
N ASP A 277 -4.43 -9.29 -15.82
CA ASP A 277 -3.85 -7.95 -15.76
C ASP A 277 -4.05 -7.33 -14.37
N VAL A 278 -2.94 -6.96 -13.73
CA VAL A 278 -2.88 -6.49 -12.34
C VAL A 278 -2.24 -5.11 -12.27
N GLY A 279 -2.93 -4.16 -11.65
CA GLY A 279 -2.42 -2.84 -11.32
C GLY A 279 -2.20 -2.74 -9.82
N VAL A 280 -1.01 -2.34 -9.38
CA VAL A 280 -0.70 -2.10 -7.97
C VAL A 280 -0.32 -0.63 -7.81
N GLU A 281 -1.09 0.15 -7.07
CA GLU A 281 -0.80 1.56 -6.78
C GLU A 281 -0.80 1.80 -5.27
N ILE A 282 -0.05 2.80 -4.80
CA ILE A 282 0.25 2.95 -3.37
C ILE A 282 -0.49 4.15 -2.78
N CYS A 283 -1.42 3.90 -1.85
CA CYS A 283 -2.01 4.92 -0.98
C CYS A 283 -2.53 6.17 -1.72
N LEU A 284 -1.83 7.30 -1.63
CA LEU A 284 -2.21 8.54 -2.30
C LEU A 284 -2.24 8.40 -3.83
N ASP A 285 -1.46 7.49 -4.43
CA ASP A 285 -1.61 7.14 -5.85
C ASP A 285 -3.04 6.73 -6.19
N HIS A 286 -3.69 5.99 -5.29
CA HIS A 286 -5.10 5.69 -5.42
C HIS A 286 -5.96 6.94 -5.22
N ALA A 287 -5.81 7.68 -4.12
CA ALA A 287 -6.67 8.83 -3.86
C ALA A 287 -6.56 9.93 -4.94
N ASP A 288 -5.40 10.03 -5.61
CA ASP A 288 -5.17 10.90 -6.77
C ASP A 288 -5.40 10.24 -8.13
N ALA A 289 -5.96 9.03 -8.14
CA ALA A 289 -6.45 8.33 -9.31
C ALA A 289 -5.35 8.05 -10.36
N ARG A 290 -4.12 7.71 -9.94
CA ARG A 290 -2.97 7.41 -10.82
C ARG A 290 -3.34 6.43 -11.93
N LEU A 291 -3.80 5.23 -11.55
CA LEU A 291 -4.13 4.19 -12.54
C LEU A 291 -5.27 4.62 -13.45
N ARG A 292 -6.31 5.27 -12.91
CA ARG A 292 -7.45 5.75 -13.70
C ARG A 292 -7.04 6.82 -14.72
N ARG A 293 -6.26 7.82 -14.30
CA ARG A 293 -5.73 8.89 -15.18
C ARG A 293 -4.83 8.30 -16.27
N GLY A 294 -4.13 7.22 -15.98
CA GLY A 294 -3.28 6.49 -16.93
C GLY A 294 -4.03 5.68 -17.99
N LEU A 295 -5.28 5.26 -17.75
CA LEU A 295 -6.02 4.34 -18.63
C LEU A 295 -5.99 4.74 -20.13
N PRO A 296 -6.24 6.00 -20.53
CA PRO A 296 -6.23 6.38 -21.95
C PRO A 296 -4.84 6.34 -22.61
N ARG A 297 -3.77 6.34 -21.81
CA ARG A 297 -2.39 6.35 -22.29
C ARG A 297 -1.80 4.94 -22.37
N ASN A 298 -2.38 4.00 -21.63
CA ASN A 298 -1.95 2.60 -21.64
C ASN A 298 -2.22 1.98 -23.00
N ARG A 299 -1.13 1.58 -23.67
CA ARG A 299 -1.19 0.79 -24.89
C ARG A 299 -1.33 -0.67 -24.54
N TRP A 300 -2.57 -1.02 -24.21
CA TRP A 300 -3.02 -2.37 -23.97
C TRP A 300 -2.57 -3.30 -25.13
N PRO A 301 -1.83 -4.38 -24.85
CA PRO A 301 -1.35 -5.38 -25.81
C PRO A 301 -2.38 -6.01 -26.76
N ARG A 302 -3.68 -5.99 -26.46
CA ARG A 302 -4.77 -6.55 -27.29
C ARG A 302 -5.86 -5.50 -27.51
N ASP A 303 -6.30 -5.36 -28.76
CA ASP A 303 -7.20 -4.29 -29.23
C ASP A 303 -8.67 -4.36 -28.74
N ALA A 304 -9.09 -5.42 -28.05
CA ALA A 304 -10.44 -5.56 -27.53
C ALA A 304 -10.50 -6.34 -26.20
N GLY A 305 -11.09 -5.72 -25.16
CA GLY A 305 -11.38 -6.37 -23.88
C GLY A 305 -10.27 -6.31 -22.82
N GLU A 306 -9.20 -5.54 -23.05
CA GLU A 306 -8.14 -5.33 -22.06
C GLU A 306 -8.44 -4.21 -21.08
N GLY A 307 -7.93 -4.39 -19.87
CA GLY A 307 -8.09 -3.51 -18.72
C GLY A 307 -7.65 -4.24 -17.47
N LEU A 308 -7.63 -3.53 -16.34
CA LEU A 308 -7.21 -4.11 -15.08
C LEU A 308 -8.30 -5.08 -14.58
N GLU A 309 -7.97 -6.36 -14.46
CA GLU A 309 -8.85 -7.32 -13.78
C GLU A 309 -8.75 -7.16 -12.27
N LEU A 310 -7.53 -6.86 -11.78
CA LEU A 310 -7.25 -6.61 -10.37
C LEU A 310 -6.58 -5.24 -10.21
N GLN A 311 -7.16 -4.36 -9.42
CA GLN A 311 -6.53 -3.14 -8.91
C GLN A 311 -6.26 -3.34 -7.42
N ILE A 312 -5.00 -3.31 -7.02
CA ILE A 312 -4.56 -3.57 -5.65
C ILE A 312 -3.95 -2.30 -5.06
N VAL A 313 -4.35 -1.98 -3.83
CA VAL A 313 -3.94 -0.74 -3.15
C VAL A 313 -3.45 -1.05 -1.73
N PRO A 314 -2.15 -1.31 -1.51
CA PRO A 314 -1.56 -1.18 -0.18
C PRO A 314 -1.55 0.30 0.24
N SER A 315 -1.96 0.59 1.46
CA SER A 315 -2.11 1.95 1.97
C SER A 315 -1.80 2.06 3.47
N CYS A 316 -1.50 3.29 3.90
CA CYS A 316 -1.52 3.75 5.28
C CYS A 316 -2.08 5.19 5.29
N GLY A 317 -3.39 5.33 5.39
CA GLY A 317 -4.11 6.60 5.50
C GLY A 317 -5.08 6.90 4.36
N ALA A 318 -5.08 6.12 3.27
CA ALA A 318 -6.06 6.28 2.19
C ALA A 318 -7.24 5.31 2.35
N VAL A 319 -8.28 5.56 1.55
CA VAL A 319 -9.48 4.72 1.46
C VAL A 319 -9.83 4.55 -0.02
N LEU A 320 -10.64 3.54 -0.35
CA LEU A 320 -11.17 3.44 -1.71
C LEU A 320 -12.02 4.67 -2.05
N ALA A 321 -11.75 5.28 -3.19
CA ALA A 321 -12.48 6.43 -3.69
C ALA A 321 -13.18 6.10 -5.03
N PRO A 322 -14.46 6.44 -5.23
CA PRO A 322 -15.16 6.16 -6.50
C PRO A 322 -14.48 6.82 -7.72
N ALA A 323 -13.85 7.96 -7.47
CA ALA A 323 -13.08 8.71 -8.45
C ALA A 323 -11.84 7.97 -8.95
N SER A 324 -11.36 6.97 -8.25
CA SER A 324 -10.03 6.38 -8.47
C SER A 324 -10.03 4.95 -8.98
N LEU A 325 -11.23 4.36 -9.09
CA LEU A 325 -11.39 2.99 -9.56
C LEU A 325 -11.06 2.90 -11.06
N ALA A 326 -10.12 2.02 -11.39
CA ALA A 326 -9.56 1.80 -12.72
C ALA A 326 -9.76 0.37 -13.24
N ALA A 327 -10.24 -0.55 -12.38
CA ALA A 327 -10.58 -1.91 -12.79
C ALA A 327 -11.66 -1.93 -13.89
N ALA A 328 -11.51 -2.87 -14.82
CA ALA A 328 -12.45 -3.13 -15.90
C ALA A 328 -13.76 -3.72 -15.35
N ALA A 329 -14.81 -3.73 -16.19
CA ALA A 329 -16.06 -4.40 -15.84
C ALA A 329 -15.84 -5.89 -15.55
N GLY A 330 -16.41 -6.38 -14.46
CA GLY A 330 -16.19 -7.72 -13.91
C GLY A 330 -14.96 -7.84 -12.99
N GLY A 331 -14.04 -6.87 -13.02
CA GLY A 331 -12.82 -6.85 -12.21
C GLY A 331 -13.03 -6.40 -10.77
N TYR A 332 -11.96 -6.45 -9.98
CA TYR A 332 -11.95 -6.14 -8.56
C TYR A 332 -10.99 -5.01 -8.21
N VAL A 333 -11.37 -4.25 -7.18
CA VAL A 333 -10.48 -3.32 -6.49
C VAL A 333 -10.33 -3.77 -5.05
N PHE A 334 -9.10 -4.06 -4.63
CA PHE A 334 -8.78 -4.57 -3.31
C PHE A 334 -7.79 -3.65 -2.60
N HIS A 335 -8.17 -3.18 -1.41
CA HIS A 335 -7.45 -2.18 -0.63
C HIS A 335 -7.15 -2.71 0.76
N VAL A 336 -5.94 -2.45 1.26
CA VAL A 336 -5.51 -2.79 2.63
C VAL A 336 -4.79 -1.59 3.22
N ASP A 337 -5.37 -1.03 4.27
CA ASP A 337 -4.91 0.17 4.96
C ASP A 337 -4.42 -0.15 6.37
N GLY A 338 -3.30 0.46 6.75
CA GLY A 338 -2.66 0.32 8.06
C GLY A 338 -2.86 1.48 9.03
N GLN A 339 -3.85 2.37 8.83
CA GLN A 339 -4.02 3.54 9.70
C GLN A 339 -5.41 3.71 10.30
N SER A 340 -6.46 3.32 9.58
CA SER A 340 -7.84 3.66 9.92
C SER A 340 -8.75 2.43 9.90
N ALA A 341 -9.78 2.43 10.74
CA ALA A 341 -10.90 1.49 10.62
C ALA A 341 -12.00 2.10 9.75
N VAL A 342 -12.84 1.24 9.18
CA VAL A 342 -14.01 1.65 8.38
C VAL A 342 -15.30 0.99 8.87
N GLY A 343 -16.43 1.57 8.44
CA GLY A 343 -17.77 1.13 8.82
C GLY A 343 -18.42 2.03 9.88
N ASP A 344 -19.44 1.51 10.55
CA ASP A 344 -20.23 2.23 11.56
C ASP A 344 -19.60 2.21 12.97
N GLY A 345 -18.39 1.64 13.10
CA GLY A 345 -17.68 1.48 14.37
C GLY A 345 -18.26 0.41 15.30
N VAL A 346 -19.35 -0.26 14.91
CA VAL A 346 -20.01 -1.32 15.70
C VAL A 346 -19.68 -2.70 15.16
N SER A 347 -19.59 -2.87 13.84
CA SER A 347 -19.25 -4.16 13.23
C SER A 347 -17.81 -4.19 12.70
N PRO A 348 -16.97 -5.18 13.08
CA PRO A 348 -15.61 -5.34 12.57
C PRO A 348 -15.59 -5.83 11.11
N ALA A 349 -16.75 -6.18 10.53
CA ALA A 349 -16.88 -6.63 9.16
C ALA A 349 -18.28 -6.35 8.61
N GLY A 350 -18.39 -6.17 7.30
CA GLY A 350 -19.69 -6.03 6.66
C GLY A 350 -19.62 -5.78 5.16
N ALA A 351 -20.76 -5.42 4.58
CA ALA A 351 -20.85 -4.92 3.22
C ALA A 351 -21.85 -3.77 3.15
N GLY A 352 -21.51 -2.73 2.39
CA GLY A 352 -22.28 -1.50 2.34
C GLY A 352 -21.61 -0.44 1.48
N VAL A 353 -22.03 0.82 1.66
CA VAL A 353 -21.35 1.97 1.05
C VAL A 353 -20.46 2.61 2.10
N VAL A 354 -19.16 2.61 1.86
CA VAL A 354 -18.11 3.16 2.72
C VAL A 354 -17.34 4.18 1.91
N TYR A 355 -17.27 5.43 2.37
CA TYR A 355 -16.69 6.57 1.63
C TYR A 355 -17.19 6.70 0.18
N GLY A 356 -18.48 6.41 -0.04
CA GLY A 356 -19.11 6.45 -1.37
C GLY A 356 -18.81 5.22 -2.25
N VAL A 357 -17.98 4.27 -1.79
CA VAL A 357 -17.68 3.02 -2.49
C VAL A 357 -18.53 1.89 -1.93
N ARG A 358 -19.29 1.23 -2.81
CA ARG A 358 -20.00 -0.02 -2.47
C ARG A 358 -18.99 -1.17 -2.41
N CYS A 359 -18.75 -1.70 -1.21
CA CYS A 359 -17.74 -2.70 -0.95
C CYS A 359 -18.15 -3.67 0.18
N ALA A 360 -17.46 -4.80 0.25
CA ALA A 360 -17.29 -5.55 1.48
C ALA A 360 -16.05 -5.01 2.22
N PHE A 361 -16.06 -5.00 3.55
CA PHE A 361 -14.98 -4.45 4.35
C PHE A 361 -14.77 -5.22 5.65
N GLY A 362 -13.55 -5.16 6.17
CA GLY A 362 -13.17 -5.61 7.49
C GLY A 362 -12.32 -4.55 8.17
N SER A 363 -12.42 -4.44 9.50
CA SER A 363 -11.72 -3.48 10.34
C SER A 363 -11.06 -4.18 11.52
N TYR A 364 -9.82 -3.80 11.79
CA TYR A 364 -9.07 -4.13 12.99
C TYR A 364 -8.91 -2.86 13.82
N ILE A 365 -9.19 -2.98 15.12
CA ILE A 365 -8.95 -1.93 16.11
C ILE A 365 -8.20 -2.60 17.25
N ASP A 366 -7.02 -2.09 17.57
CA ASP A 366 -6.23 -2.64 18.67
C ASP A 366 -7.00 -2.54 19.99
N PRO A 367 -7.27 -3.66 20.68
CA PRO A 367 -7.98 -3.64 21.95
C PRO A 367 -7.20 -2.92 23.06
N ALA A 368 -5.87 -2.85 22.97
CA ALA A 368 -5.05 -2.16 23.97
C ALA A 368 -5.00 -0.65 23.74
N ASN A 369 -4.98 -0.22 22.48
CA ASN A 369 -4.95 1.19 22.11
C ASN A 369 -5.75 1.45 20.82
N PRO A 370 -7.04 1.82 20.93
CA PRO A 370 -7.93 2.03 19.77
C PRO A 370 -7.51 3.14 18.80
N ARG A 371 -6.43 3.88 19.08
CA ARG A 371 -5.82 4.80 18.10
C ARG A 371 -5.15 4.05 16.95
N TYR A 372 -4.73 2.81 17.17
CA TYR A 372 -4.17 1.97 16.13
C TYR A 372 -5.26 1.12 15.50
N GLN A 373 -5.45 1.35 14.21
CA GLN A 373 -6.51 0.77 13.44
C GLN A 373 -5.97 0.37 12.07
N ALA A 374 -6.67 -0.54 11.43
CA ALA A 374 -6.38 -0.98 10.08
C ALA A 374 -7.67 -1.49 9.45
N HIS A 375 -7.73 -1.52 8.13
CA HIS A 375 -8.89 -2.08 7.45
C HIS A 375 -8.55 -2.64 6.08
N SER A 376 -9.52 -3.32 5.48
CA SER A 376 -9.45 -3.70 4.07
C SER A 376 -10.81 -3.53 3.42
N GLN A 377 -10.84 -3.14 2.15
CA GLN A 377 -12.05 -3.02 1.35
C GLN A 377 -11.92 -3.84 0.06
N LEU A 378 -13.00 -4.50 -0.34
CA LEU A 378 -13.12 -5.19 -1.61
C LEU A 378 -14.35 -4.66 -2.36
N ALA A 379 -14.15 -4.17 -3.57
CA ALA A 379 -15.21 -3.77 -4.48
C ALA A 379 -15.13 -4.58 -5.78
N ARG A 380 -16.30 -4.86 -6.37
CA ARG A 380 -16.40 -5.47 -7.69
C ARG A 380 -17.05 -4.50 -8.67
N VAL A 381 -16.43 -4.34 -9.83
CA VAL A 381 -16.83 -3.37 -10.85
C VAL A 381 -17.90 -3.97 -11.74
N ALA A 382 -19.12 -3.42 -11.71
CA ALA A 382 -20.19 -3.77 -12.62
C ALA A 382 -20.01 -3.11 -13.99
N GLN A 383 -19.62 -1.83 -14.00
CA GLN A 383 -19.32 -1.05 -15.19
C GLN A 383 -18.05 -0.24 -14.94
N ALA A 384 -17.09 -0.33 -15.86
CA ALA A 384 -15.83 0.39 -15.76
C ALA A 384 -16.06 1.90 -15.71
N ALA A 385 -15.14 2.62 -15.06
CA ALA A 385 -15.14 4.08 -15.11
C ALA A 385 -14.96 4.57 -16.56
N VAL A 386 -15.61 5.69 -16.89
CA VAL A 386 -15.44 6.38 -18.17
C VAL A 386 -14.50 7.56 -17.96
N GLY A 387 -13.50 7.70 -18.85
CA GLY A 387 -12.53 8.79 -18.84
C GLY A 387 -11.48 8.71 -17.72
N GLY A 388 -10.26 9.15 -18.06
CA GLY A 388 -9.14 9.25 -17.10
C GLY A 388 -9.15 10.54 -16.27
N GLU A 389 -9.65 11.64 -16.83
CA GLU A 389 -9.72 12.93 -16.13
C GLU A 389 -10.96 13.00 -15.24
N VAL A 390 -10.82 12.73 -13.94
CA VAL A 390 -11.93 12.62 -12.98
C VAL A 390 -12.86 13.84 -12.99
N LYS A 391 -12.32 15.05 -13.19
CA LYS A 391 -13.07 16.31 -13.19
C LYS A 391 -13.69 16.66 -14.55
N SER A 392 -13.47 15.87 -15.59
CA SER A 392 -14.06 16.12 -16.91
C SER A 392 -15.56 15.85 -16.90
N PRO A 393 -16.40 16.70 -17.53
CA PRO A 393 -17.83 16.42 -17.70
C PRO A 393 -18.14 15.14 -18.49
N SER A 394 -17.18 14.64 -19.28
CA SER A 394 -17.31 13.39 -20.03
C SER A 394 -16.89 12.15 -19.22
N SER A 395 -16.39 12.33 -18.00
CA SER A 395 -15.97 11.24 -17.13
C SER A 395 -17.10 10.79 -16.21
N ALA A 396 -17.16 9.49 -15.92
CA ALA A 396 -18.11 8.91 -14.98
C ALA A 396 -17.38 7.91 -14.07
N PRO A 397 -17.67 7.86 -12.75
CA PRO A 397 -17.10 6.84 -11.87
C PRO A 397 -17.57 5.43 -12.26
N ALA A 398 -16.84 4.41 -11.82
CA ALA A 398 -17.25 3.03 -12.01
C ALA A 398 -18.57 2.74 -11.26
N ALA A 399 -19.43 1.91 -11.85
CA ALA A 399 -20.58 1.35 -11.14
C ALA A 399 -20.16 0.04 -10.46
N LEU A 400 -20.66 -0.21 -9.25
CA LEU A 400 -20.20 -1.30 -8.40
C LEU A 400 -21.30 -2.31 -8.09
N GLU A 401 -20.95 -3.59 -8.08
CA GLU A 401 -21.85 -4.67 -7.68
C GLU A 401 -22.11 -4.66 -6.16
N ARG A 402 -23.20 -5.31 -5.75
CA ARG A 402 -23.46 -5.58 -4.33
C ARG A 402 -22.76 -6.88 -3.94
N LEU A 403 -21.76 -6.79 -3.07
CA LEU A 403 -21.19 -7.95 -2.41
C LEU A 403 -22.01 -8.32 -1.16
N PRO A 404 -22.20 -9.63 -0.86
CA PRO A 404 -22.79 -10.09 0.38
C PRO A 404 -21.99 -9.68 1.63
N ALA A 405 -22.65 -9.51 2.78
CA ALA A 405 -21.96 -9.13 4.02
C ALA A 405 -21.05 -10.24 4.57
N ASP A 406 -21.38 -11.50 4.31
CA ASP A 406 -20.60 -12.70 4.64
C ASP A 406 -19.46 -12.98 3.64
N THR A 407 -19.18 -12.05 2.71
CA THR A 407 -18.04 -12.17 1.78
C THR A 407 -16.71 -12.22 2.55
N VAL A 408 -16.60 -11.51 3.68
CA VAL A 408 -15.37 -11.39 4.45
C VAL A 408 -15.42 -12.22 5.73
N SER A 409 -14.32 -12.91 6.03
CA SER A 409 -14.08 -13.59 7.30
C SER A 409 -12.87 -12.94 7.98
N ILE A 410 -12.99 -12.66 9.28
CA ILE A 410 -11.92 -12.06 10.09
C ILE A 410 -11.24 -13.18 10.87
N LEU A 411 -9.95 -13.38 10.64
CA LEU A 411 -9.13 -14.33 11.39
C LEU A 411 -8.20 -13.54 12.32
N PRO A 412 -8.32 -13.70 13.65
CA PRO A 412 -7.44 -13.01 14.58
C PRO A 412 -6.02 -13.56 14.47
N LEU A 413 -5.03 -12.68 14.62
CA LEU A 413 -3.62 -13.09 14.71
C LEU A 413 -3.15 -13.04 16.16
N SER A 414 -2.28 -13.99 16.52
CA SER A 414 -1.68 -14.02 17.86
C SER A 414 -0.44 -13.11 17.89
N PRO A 415 -0.25 -12.31 18.96
CA PRO A 415 0.93 -11.47 19.10
C PRO A 415 2.19 -12.33 19.19
N ARG A 416 3.22 -11.94 18.42
CA ARG A 416 4.57 -12.50 18.56
C ARG A 416 5.34 -11.72 19.63
N PRO A 417 6.30 -12.34 20.36
CA PRO A 417 7.07 -11.64 21.38
C PRO A 417 7.81 -10.38 20.90
N THR A 418 8.13 -10.30 19.61
CA THR A 418 8.85 -9.17 19.00
C THR A 418 7.93 -8.21 18.25
N HIS A 419 6.61 -8.35 18.37
CA HIS A 419 5.67 -7.56 17.56
C HIS A 419 5.83 -6.05 17.80
N ASP A 420 5.84 -5.65 19.07
CA ASP A 420 5.96 -4.25 19.50
C ASP A 420 7.34 -3.64 19.21
N THR A 421 8.31 -4.43 18.74
CA THR A 421 9.58 -3.92 18.20
C THR A 421 9.40 -3.28 16.83
N PHE A 422 8.42 -3.71 16.04
CA PHE A 422 8.29 -3.37 14.62
C PHE A 422 7.00 -2.62 14.26
N PHE A 423 5.92 -2.89 14.99
CA PHE A 423 4.61 -2.29 14.74
C PHE A 423 3.95 -1.89 16.04
N ALA A 424 3.25 -0.75 16.01
CA ALA A 424 2.39 -0.34 17.10
C ALA A 424 0.97 -0.85 16.83
N GLY A 425 0.18 -1.07 17.87
CA GLY A 425 -1.23 -1.46 17.69
C GLY A 425 -1.49 -2.95 17.58
N GLY A 426 -0.60 -3.80 18.08
CA GLY A 426 -0.85 -5.24 18.20
C GLY A 426 -0.88 -5.99 16.86
N PRO A 427 -1.18 -7.30 16.90
CA PRO A 427 -0.90 -8.23 15.80
C PRO A 427 -1.72 -8.04 14.53
N GLY A 428 -2.71 -7.15 14.52
CA GLY A 428 -3.64 -7.02 13.41
C GLY A 428 -4.59 -8.22 13.28
N ALA A 429 -5.22 -8.33 12.12
CA ALA A 429 -6.06 -9.45 11.74
C ALA A 429 -5.94 -9.75 10.24
N LEU A 430 -6.28 -10.97 9.84
CA LEU A 430 -6.46 -11.33 8.43
C LEU A 430 -7.92 -11.15 8.04
N HIS A 431 -8.17 -10.44 6.96
CA HIS A 431 -9.47 -10.29 6.36
C HIS A 431 -9.51 -11.12 5.08
N VAL A 432 -10.20 -12.25 5.11
CA VAL A 432 -10.27 -13.19 3.98
C VAL A 432 -11.61 -13.06 3.28
N PHE A 433 -11.57 -12.52 2.05
CA PHE A 433 -12.74 -12.35 1.19
C PHE A 433 -12.89 -13.57 0.28
N GLY A 434 -13.99 -14.30 0.43
CA GLY A 434 -14.23 -15.57 -0.25
C GLY A 434 -13.55 -16.77 0.42
N LEU A 435 -13.44 -16.78 1.76
CA LEU A 435 -12.78 -17.87 2.50
C LEU A 435 -13.32 -19.25 2.11
N ASN A 436 -14.64 -19.46 2.23
CA ASN A 436 -15.29 -20.74 1.92
C ASN A 436 -15.89 -20.80 0.51
N ALA A 437 -15.97 -19.67 -0.18
CA ALA A 437 -16.53 -19.54 -1.52
C ALA A 437 -15.73 -18.49 -2.30
N PRO A 438 -14.65 -18.91 -3.00
CA PRO A 438 -13.89 -18.04 -3.89
C PRO A 438 -14.79 -17.28 -4.85
N LEU A 439 -14.43 -16.03 -5.12
CA LEU A 439 -15.19 -15.15 -6.00
C LEU A 439 -14.88 -15.49 -7.46
N PRO A 440 -15.83 -15.34 -8.39
CA PRO A 440 -15.53 -15.49 -9.81
C PRO A 440 -14.51 -14.44 -10.24
N LEU A 441 -13.41 -14.86 -10.88
CA LEU A 441 -12.35 -13.94 -11.33
C LEU A 441 -12.85 -13.04 -12.48
N ARG A 442 -13.74 -13.57 -13.32
CA ARG A 442 -14.32 -12.88 -14.48
C ARG A 442 -15.83 -13.05 -14.51
N SER A 443 -16.51 -12.15 -15.20
CA SER A 443 -17.92 -12.33 -15.53
C SER A 443 -18.08 -13.51 -16.49
N SER A 444 -19.05 -14.38 -16.21
CA SER A 444 -19.42 -15.53 -17.05
C SER A 444 -20.05 -15.12 -18.37
#